data_AF-W2TV83-F1
#
_entry.id   AF-W2TV83-F1
#
_cell.length_a   1.000
_cell.length_b   1.000
_cell.length_c   1.000
_cell.angle_alpha   90.00
_cell.angle_beta   90.00
_cell.angle_gamma   90.00
#
_symmetry.space_group_name_H-M   'P 1'
#
loop_
_entity.id
_entity.type
_entity.pdbx_description
1 polymer ?
#
loop_
_entity_poly.entity_id
_entity_poly.type
_entity_poly.pdbx_seq_one_letter_code
_entity_poly.pdbx_strand_id
1 'polypeptide(L)' 'MRVNGDVRRILGSSRLYPLPIEGEFSTIRQRCSLSDVRNVAHASDSEATEKELALFEPLLPARRFLDEILKC' A
#
# COMPACT_ATOMS: atom_id res chain seq x y z
N MET A 1 -0.14 -7.72 4.66
CA MET A 1 0.49 -6.70 5.51
C MET A 1 -0.40 -5.46 5.50
N ARG A 2 -1.00 -5.08 6.64
CA ARG A 2 -1.88 -3.91 6.74
C ARG A 2 -1.11 -2.74 7.35
N VAL A 3 -1.05 -1.62 6.64
CA VAL A 3 -0.43 -0.38 7.12
C VAL A 3 -1.53 0.66 7.34
N ASN A 4 -1.53 1.30 8.51
CA ASN A 4 -2.47 2.38 8.83
C ASN A 4 -1.89 3.74 8.40
N GLY A 5 -2.72 4.58 7.79
CA GLY A 5 -2.37 5.94 7.36
C GLY A 5 -2.53 6.17 5.86
N ASP A 6 -2.22 7.37 5.41
CA ASP A 6 -2.30 7.76 3.99
C ASP A 6 -1.05 7.30 3.22
N VAL A 7 -0.97 5.98 3.01
CA VAL A 7 0.15 5.33 2.31
C VAL A 7 0.26 5.82 0.87
N ARG A 8 -0.88 6.09 0.20
CA ARG A 8 -0.89 6.54 -1.19
C ARG A 8 -0.22 7.89 -1.36
N ARG A 9 -0.45 8.83 -0.44
CA ARG A 9 0.22 10.13 -0.47
C ARG A 9 1.73 10.01 -0.30
N ILE A 10 2.20 9.07 0.53
CA ILE A 10 3.64 8.84 0.74
C ILE A 10 4.27 8.16 -0.49
N LEU A 11 3.59 7.15 -1.06
CA LEU A 11 4.04 6.49 -2.28
C LEU A 11 4.10 7.46 -3.47
N GLY A 12 3.11 8.33 -3.59
CA GLY A 12 2.98 9.27 -4.69
C GLY A 12 2.29 8.69 -5.91
N SER A 13 2.17 9.54 -6.94
CA SER A 13 1.54 9.19 -8.21
C SER A 13 2.21 7.98 -8.88
N SER A 14 1.42 7.14 -9.56
CA SER A 14 1.95 6.08 -10.43
C SER A 14 2.61 6.64 -11.70
N ARG A 15 2.25 7.88 -12.10
CA ARG A 15 2.91 8.63 -13.19
C ARG A 15 4.01 9.50 -12.60
N LEU A 16 5.23 9.39 -13.14
CA LEU A 16 6.41 10.07 -12.61
C LEU A 16 6.57 11.52 -13.08
N TYR A 17 5.86 11.91 -14.14
CA TYR A 17 5.84 13.29 -14.60
C TYR A 17 4.74 14.11 -13.91
N PRO A 18 5.02 15.37 -13.53
CA PRO A 18 6.32 16.05 -13.63
C PRO A 18 7.33 15.53 -12.60
N LEU A 19 8.62 15.57 -12.98
CA LEU A 19 9.71 15.25 -12.06
C LEU A 19 9.72 16.23 -10.89
N PRO A 20 10.11 15.79 -9.67
CA PRO A 20 10.16 16.65 -8.50
C PRO A 20 11.12 17.82 -8.70
N ILE A 21 10.76 18.97 -8.14
CA ILE A 21 11.62 20.15 -8.10
C ILE A 21 12.62 19.96 -6.95
N GLU A 22 13.89 20.32 -7.18
CA GLU A 22 14.93 20.23 -6.16
C GLU A 22 14.59 21.12 -4.96
N GLY A 23 14.73 20.57 -3.75
CA GLY A 23 14.36 21.26 -2.50
C GLY A 23 12.90 21.05 -2.05
N GLU A 24 12.04 20.44 -2.87
CA GLU A 24 10.67 20.10 -2.48
C GLU A 24 10.53 18.69 -1.93
N PHE A 25 9.41 18.46 -1.23
CA PHE A 25 9.02 17.12 -0.84
C PHE A 25 8.90 16.23 -2.08
N SER A 26 9.58 15.09 -2.06
CA SER A 26 9.51 14.10 -3.13
C SER A 26 9.05 12.77 -2.56
N THR A 27 8.04 12.21 -3.21
CA THR A 27 7.43 10.92 -2.85
C THR A 27 8.37 9.76 -3.11
N ILE A 28 8.06 8.59 -2.54
CA ILE A 28 8.89 7.37 -2.75
C ILE A 28 9.03 7.06 -4.24
N ARG A 29 7.93 7.15 -5.01
CA ARG A 29 7.96 6.86 -6.44
C ARG A 29 8.80 7.85 -7.22
N GLN A 30 8.74 9.14 -6.89
CA GLN A 30 9.59 10.15 -7.56
C GLN A 30 11.09 9.93 -7.33
N ARG A 31 11.49 9.36 -6.19
CA ARG A 31 12.91 9.14 -5.86
C ARG A 31 13.45 7.81 -6.36
N CYS A 32 12.61 6.77 -6.34
CA CYS A 32 13.09 5.40 -6.46
C CYS A 32 12.61 4.68 -7.73
N SER A 33 11.64 5.25 -8.48
CA SER A 33 11.09 4.59 -9.65
C SER A 33 11.96 4.75 -10.89
N LEU A 34 12.03 3.69 -11.69
CA LEU A 34 12.70 3.72 -12.99
C LEU A 34 11.75 4.18 -14.11
N SER A 35 10.45 3.92 -13.97
CA SER A 35 9.41 4.31 -14.92
C SER A 35 8.02 4.21 -14.28
N ASP A 36 6.98 4.69 -14.97
CA ASP A 36 5.58 4.64 -14.50
C ASP A 36 5.10 3.21 -14.17
N VAL A 37 5.61 2.21 -14.90
CA VAL A 37 5.28 0.79 -14.70
C VAL A 37 6.26 0.06 -13.77
N ARG A 38 7.44 0.63 -13.54
CA ARG A 38 8.44 0.15 -12.57
C ARG A 38 8.53 1.13 -11.40
N ASN A 39 7.38 1.35 -10.76
CA ASN A 39 7.19 2.37 -9.72
C ASN A 39 7.39 1.87 -8.28
N VAL A 40 8.24 0.83 -8.10
CA VAL A 40 8.76 0.31 -6.83
C VAL A 40 7.76 -0.33 -5.86
N ALA A 41 6.53 0.18 -5.78
CA ALA A 41 5.56 -0.25 -4.79
C ALA A 41 4.13 -0.07 -5.29
N HIS A 42 3.24 -0.95 -4.82
CA HIS A 42 1.79 -0.87 -5.00
C HIS A 42 1.12 -0.68 -3.64
N ALA A 43 0.03 0.08 -3.62
CA ALA A 43 -0.90 0.11 -2.51
C ALA A 43 -2.31 0.07 -3.09
N SER A 44 -3.17 -0.71 -2.46
CA SER A 44 -4.55 -0.88 -2.87
C SER A 44 -5.30 0.46 -2.89
N ASP A 45 -6.21 0.59 -3.85
CA ASP A 45 -7.28 1.57 -3.72
C ASP A 45 -8.21 1.18 -2.56
N SER A 46 -8.86 2.14 -1.91
CA SER A 46 -9.70 1.89 -0.73
C SER A 46 -10.78 0.83 -0.98
N GLU A 47 -11.39 0.87 -2.16
CA GLU A 47 -12.45 -0.06 -2.58
C GLU A 47 -11.92 -1.47 -2.90
N ALA A 48 -10.64 -1.58 -3.27
CA ALA A 48 -9.99 -2.85 -3.63
C ALA A 48 -9.28 -3.51 -2.44
N THR A 49 -9.09 -2.77 -1.33
CA THR A 49 -8.22 -3.17 -0.22
C THR A 49 -8.61 -4.52 0.38
N GLU A 50 -9.88 -4.75 0.69
CA GLU A 50 -10.32 -6.02 1.30
C GLU A 50 -10.15 -7.21 0.35
N LYS A 51 -10.43 -7.01 -0.94
CA LYS A 51 -10.28 -8.05 -1.96
C LYS A 51 -8.81 -8.40 -2.19
N GLU A 52 -7.95 -7.40 -2.35
CA GLU A 52 -6.50 -7.62 -2.48
C GLU A 52 -5.92 -8.28 -1.23
N LEU A 53 -6.34 -7.83 -0.03
CA LEU A 53 -5.89 -8.43 1.22
C LEU A 53 -6.28 -9.91 1.33
N ALA A 54 -7.51 -10.27 0.95
CA ALA A 54 -7.97 -11.66 0.96
C ALA A 54 -7.19 -12.58 -0.01
N LEU A 55 -6.63 -12.03 -1.11
CA LEU A 55 -5.77 -12.78 -2.02
C LEU A 55 -4.41 -13.10 -1.39
N PHE A 56 -3.83 -12.15 -0.64
CA PHE A 56 -2.49 -12.30 -0.04
C PHE A 56 -2.52 -12.93 1.36
N GLU A 57 -3.61 -12.77 2.09
CA GLU A 57 -3.85 -13.33 3.43
C GLU A 57 -5.13 -14.18 3.40
N PRO A 58 -5.11 -15.35 2.73
CA PRO A 58 -6.30 -16.19 2.54
C PRO A 58 -6.77 -16.86 3.84
N LEU A 59 -5.95 -16.85 4.89
CA LEU A 59 -6.29 -17.38 6.20
C LEU A 59 -6.90 -16.27 7.06
N LEU A 60 -7.91 -16.62 7.87
CA LEU A 60 -8.52 -15.68 8.81
C LEU A 60 -7.45 -14.98 9.65
N PRO A 61 -7.56 -13.67 9.90
CA PRO A 61 -6.62 -12.97 10.75
C PRO A 61 -6.55 -13.70 12.08
N ALA A 62 -5.33 -14.00 12.57
CA ALA A 62 -5.11 -14.78 13.78
C ALA A 62 -5.96 -14.28 14.97
N ARG A 63 -6.27 -12.98 15.03
CA ARG A 63 -7.20 -12.41 16.02
C ARG A 63 -8.62 -12.95 15.95
N ARG A 64 -9.23 -13.11 14.77
CA ARG A 64 -10.58 -13.69 14.66
C ARG A 64 -10.61 -15.14 15.09
N PHE A 65 -9.60 -15.91 14.69
CA PHE A 65 -9.45 -17.31 15.10
C PHE A 65 -9.19 -17.46 16.61
N LEU A 66 -8.33 -16.60 17.18
CA LEU A 66 -8.09 -16.56 18.62
C LEU A 66 -9.33 -16.11 19.40
N ASP A 67 -10.05 -15.10 18.92
CA ASP A 67 -11.30 -14.64 19.56
C ASP A 67 -12.42 -15.70 19.49
N GLU A 68 -12.45 -16.54 18.45
CA GLU A 68 -13.37 -17.69 18.36
C GLU A 68 -12.98 -18.81 19.34
N ILE A 69 -11.68 -19.12 19.45
CA ILE A 69 -11.18 -20.13 20.41
C ILE A 69 -11.36 -19.68 21.86
N LEU A 70 -11.11 -18.41 22.16
CA LEU A 70 -11.16 -17.85 23.52
C LEU A 70 -12.58 -17.50 23.99
N LYS A 71 -13.59 -17.57 23.11
CA LYS A 71 -15.02 -17.43 23.45
C LYS A 71 -15.72 -18.76 23.74
N CYS A 72 -15.01 -19.88 23.68
CA CYS A 72 -15.47 -21.18 24.15
C CYS A 72 -15.12 -21.40 25.63
#